data_AF-A0A418RCZ3-F1
#
_entry.id   AF-A0A418RCZ3-F1
#
_cell.length_a   1.000
_cell.length_b   1.000
_cell.length_c   1.000
_cell.angle_alpha   90.00
_cell.angle_beta   90.00
_cell.angle_gamma   90.00
#
_symmetry.space_group_name_H-M   'P 1'
#
loop_
_entity.id
_entity.type
_entity.pdbx_description
1 polymer ?
#
loop_
_entity_poly.entity_id
_entity_poly.type
_entity_poly.pdbx_seq_one_letter_code
_entity_poly.pdbx_strand_id
1 'polypeptide(L)'
;MNSFADLLSNRWLWVAVLSSTAAQLLKVFLILLIERRWRPGAFMETGGMPSSHSAMVAALTTGVGITEGVGSPLFAASAVFALIVMYDATGVRHSSGQQARLLNDLVEELRAVVREGFAPLPLRVLLGHTYLEVLVGTLLGVAAGFIAFSR
;
A
#
# COMPACT_ATOMS: atom_id res chain seq x y z
N MET A 1 -1.52 22.83 26.48
CA MET A 1 -0.88 22.24 25.28
C MET A 1 -2.00 21.69 24.41
N ASN A 2 -2.23 22.28 23.24
CA ASN A 2 -3.30 21.81 22.35
C ASN A 2 -2.75 20.66 21.52
N SER A 3 -2.91 19.41 21.99
CA SER A 3 -2.39 18.20 21.33
C SER A 3 -2.79 18.09 19.85
N PHE A 4 -3.90 18.73 19.45
CA PHE A 4 -4.33 18.82 18.07
C PHE A 4 -3.43 19.70 17.20
N ALA A 5 -2.94 20.83 17.73
CA ALA A 5 -2.00 21.71 17.02
C ALA A 5 -0.65 21.01 16.81
N ASP A 6 -0.20 20.24 17.80
CA ASP A 6 1.05 19.47 17.71
C ASP A 6 0.97 18.41 16.60
N LEU A 7 -0.17 17.70 16.50
CA LEU A 7 -0.44 16.76 15.38
C LEU A 7 -0.45 17.47 14.02
N LEU A 8 -1.11 18.62 13.92
CA LEU A 8 -1.17 19.38 12.67
C LEU A 8 0.21 19.92 12.25
N SER A 9 1.10 20.19 13.19
CA SER A 9 2.46 20.67 12.92
C SER A 9 3.46 19.55 12.61
N ASN A 10 3.08 18.28 12.78
CA ASN A 10 3.96 17.14 12.61
C ASN A 10 4.31 16.90 11.12
N ARG A 11 5.45 17.45 10.71
CA ARG A 11 5.95 17.36 9.33
C ARG A 11 6.15 15.92 8.87
N TRP A 12 6.68 15.03 9.71
CA TRP A 12 6.91 13.61 9.36
C TRP A 12 5.60 12.89 9.04
N LEU A 13 4.56 13.12 9.84
CA LEU A 13 3.23 12.57 9.61
C LEU A 13 2.64 13.07 8.29
N TRP A 14 2.66 14.39 8.06
CA TRP A 14 2.06 14.96 6.86
C TRP A 14 2.79 14.55 5.58
N VAL A 15 4.11 14.49 5.58
CA VAL A 15 4.88 14.03 4.42
C VAL A 15 4.55 12.56 4.10
N ALA A 16 4.41 11.71 5.12
CA ALA A 16 3.99 10.32 4.92
C ALA A 16 2.57 10.21 4.33
N VAL A 17 1.60 10.95 4.88
CA VAL A 17 0.21 10.97 4.39
C VAL A 17 0.11 11.53 2.97
N LEU A 18 0.81 12.63 2.68
CA LEU A 18 0.83 13.25 1.35
C LEU A 18 1.51 12.36 0.31
N SER A 19 2.60 11.67 0.69
CA SER A 19 3.26 10.69 -0.19
C SER A 19 2.31 9.53 -0.55
N SER A 20 1.59 8.99 0.44
CA SER A 20 0.56 7.95 0.21
C SER A 20 -0.55 8.43 -0.72
N THR A 21 -1.05 9.65 -0.47
CA THR A 21 -2.12 10.27 -1.26
C THR A 21 -1.64 10.52 -2.69
N ALA A 22 -0.41 11.01 -2.87
CA ALA A 22 0.20 11.20 -4.19
C ALA A 22 0.32 9.88 -4.96
N ALA A 23 0.71 8.79 -4.28
CA ALA A 23 0.75 7.46 -4.90
C ALA A 23 -0.64 7.00 -5.38
N GLN A 24 -1.68 7.22 -4.58
CA GLN A 24 -3.06 6.87 -4.95
C GLN A 24 -3.59 7.71 -6.11
N LEU A 25 -3.32 9.02 -6.12
CA LEU A 25 -3.66 9.91 -7.23
C LEU A 25 -2.94 9.50 -8.51
N LEU A 26 -1.64 9.20 -8.41
CA LEU A 26 -0.84 8.74 -9.54
C LEU A 26 -1.37 7.42 -10.09
N LYS A 27 -1.81 6.48 -9.23
CA LYS A 27 -2.46 5.24 -9.66
C LYS A 27 -3.71 5.50 -10.51
N VAL A 28 -4.64 6.31 -10.02
CA VAL A 28 -5.88 6.64 -10.76
C VAL A 28 -5.54 7.33 -12.09
N PHE A 29 -4.54 8.20 -12.10
CA PHE A 29 -4.08 8.88 -13.30
C PHE A 29 -3.43 7.91 -14.31
N LEU A 30 -2.59 6.98 -13.86
CA LEU A 30 -1.98 5.95 -14.70
C LEU A 30 -3.04 5.03 -15.32
N ILE A 31 -4.06 4.63 -14.55
CA ILE A 31 -5.20 3.85 -15.07
C ILE A 31 -5.94 4.65 -16.15
N LEU A 32 -6.21 5.94 -15.91
CA LEU A 32 -6.86 6.79 -16.90
C LEU A 32 -6.01 6.90 -18.19
N LEU A 33 -4.69 7.05 -18.08
CA LEU A 33 -3.83 7.26 -19.24
C LEU A 33 -3.59 5.98 -20.04
N ILE A 34 -3.32 4.86 -19.36
CA ILE A 34 -2.94 3.58 -19.98
C ILE A 34 -4.18 2.80 -20.39
N GLU A 35 -5.16 2.64 -19.49
CA GLU A 35 -6.38 1.88 -19.79
C GLU A 35 -7.43 2.71 -20.54
N ARG A 36 -7.26 4.04 -20.62
CA ARG A 36 -8.23 4.99 -21.19
C ARG A 36 -9.62 4.86 -20.56
N ARG A 37 -9.67 4.44 -19.29
CA ARG A 37 -10.90 4.22 -18.52
C ARG A 37 -10.86 5.07 -17.26
N TRP A 38 -11.94 5.83 -17.04
CA TRP A 38 -12.10 6.54 -15.77
C TRP A 38 -12.58 5.56 -14.69
N ARG A 39 -11.69 5.21 -13.76
CA ARG A 39 -11.96 4.28 -12.64
C ARG A 39 -11.59 4.90 -11.30
N PRO A 40 -12.37 5.86 -10.78
CA PRO A 40 -12.09 6.51 -9.49
C PRO A 40 -12.15 5.52 -8.32
N GLY A 41 -12.89 4.42 -8.46
CA GLY A 41 -12.93 3.32 -7.49
C GLY A 41 -11.56 2.69 -7.20
N ALA A 42 -10.61 2.78 -8.13
CA ALA A 42 -9.24 2.29 -7.95
C ALA A 42 -8.46 3.00 -6.83
N PHE A 43 -8.94 4.17 -6.37
CA PHE A 43 -8.39 4.86 -5.21
C PHE A 43 -8.62 4.07 -3.90
N MET A 44 -9.76 3.37 -3.81
CA MET A 44 -10.15 2.56 -2.64
C MET A 44 -9.86 1.07 -2.82
N GLU A 45 -9.48 0.64 -4.03
CA GLU A 45 -9.06 -0.74 -4.29
C GLU A 45 -7.65 -1.00 -3.75
N THR A 46 -7.43 -2.22 -3.25
CA THR A 46 -6.12 -2.71 -2.81
C THR A 46 -5.34 -3.28 -4.00
N GLY A 47 -4.01 -3.08 -4.05
CA GLY A 47 -3.18 -3.47 -5.20
C GLY A 47 -3.00 -2.37 -6.26
N GLY A 48 -2.15 -2.58 -7.26
CA GLY A 48 -1.91 -1.65 -8.37
C GLY A 48 -0.72 -0.69 -8.16
N MET A 49 -0.18 -0.17 -9.26
CA MET A 49 1.02 0.68 -9.26
C MET A 49 0.67 2.17 -9.16
N PRO A 50 1.39 2.97 -8.33
CA PRO A 50 2.37 2.59 -7.32
C PRO A 50 1.73 2.20 -5.96
N SER A 51 2.48 1.48 -5.12
CA SER A 51 2.04 1.13 -3.76
C SER A 51 2.05 2.35 -2.83
N SER A 52 0.87 2.72 -2.30
CA SER A 52 0.70 3.85 -1.39
C SER A 52 1.25 3.59 0.01
N HIS A 53 1.11 2.36 0.53
CA HIS A 53 1.67 1.96 1.82
C HIS A 53 3.19 2.02 1.80
N SER A 54 3.81 1.55 0.71
CA SER A 54 5.26 1.61 0.51
C SER A 54 5.75 3.06 0.41
N ALA A 55 5.03 3.91 -0.33
CA ALA A 55 5.34 5.34 -0.43
C ALA A 55 5.22 6.09 0.91
N MET A 56 4.23 5.73 1.72
CA MET A 56 4.01 6.31 3.05
C MET A 56 5.18 6.00 3.99
N VAL A 57 5.50 4.72 4.18
CA VAL A 57 6.54 4.30 5.13
C VAL A 57 7.93 4.73 4.66
N ALA A 58 8.20 4.69 3.34
CA ALA A 58 9.47 5.14 2.80
C ALA A 58 9.67 6.65 3.02
N ALA A 59 8.64 7.47 2.80
CA ALA A 59 8.72 8.91 3.06
C ALA A 59 8.96 9.24 4.53
N LEU A 60 8.30 8.51 5.45
CA LEU A 60 8.53 8.63 6.88
C LEU A 60 9.97 8.25 7.26
N THR A 61 10.44 7.07 6.85
CA THR A 61 11.79 6.58 7.14
C THR A 61 12.86 7.50 6.57
N THR A 62 12.68 8.02 5.35
CA THR A 62 13.60 9.00 4.77
C THR A 62 13.61 10.30 5.56
N GLY A 63 12.44 10.82 5.95
CA GLY A 63 12.36 12.03 6.78
C GLY A 63 13.08 11.86 8.12
N VAL A 64 12.83 10.75 8.82
CA VAL A 64 13.52 10.40 10.07
C VAL A 64 15.03 10.25 9.85
N GLY A 65 15.45 9.60 8.78
CA GLY A 65 16.86 9.42 8.46
C GLY A 65 17.60 10.73 8.20
N ILE A 66 16.92 11.72 7.61
CA ILE A 66 17.48 13.06 7.37
C ILE A 66 17.50 13.90 8.65
N THR A 67 16.44 13.87 9.46
CA THR A 67 16.31 14.77 10.63
C THR A 67 16.98 14.24 11.89
N GLU A 68 16.89 12.93 12.14
CA GLU A 68 17.40 12.27 13.35
C GLU A 68 18.69 11.48 13.09
N GLY A 69 19.05 11.28 11.81
CA GLY A 69 20.21 10.51 11.40
C GLY A 69 19.93 9.01 11.32
N VAL A 70 20.61 8.34 10.38
CA VAL A 70 20.48 6.90 10.13
C VAL A 70 20.97 6.01 11.27
N GLY A 71 21.77 6.56 12.20
CA GLY A 71 22.23 5.84 13.39
C GLY A 71 21.25 5.91 14.57
N SER A 72 20.15 6.65 14.44
CA SER A 72 19.21 6.86 15.56
C SER A 72 18.32 5.64 15.81
N PRO A 73 17.91 5.39 17.07
CA PRO A 73 16.91 4.37 17.38
C PRO A 73 15.59 4.57 16.64
N LEU A 74 15.19 5.82 16.40
CA LEU A 74 13.97 6.15 15.70
C LEU A 74 14.05 5.78 14.20
N PHE A 75 15.20 6.00 13.56
CA PHE A 75 15.43 5.52 12.21
C PHE A 75 15.34 4.00 12.14
N ALA A 76 16.01 3.28 13.04
CA ALA A 76 15.95 1.82 13.11
C ALA A 76 14.51 1.30 13.25
N ALA A 77 13.73 1.88 14.17
CA ALA A 77 12.33 1.53 14.36
C ALA A 77 11.49 1.79 13.10
N SER A 78 11.67 2.96 12.47
CA SER A 78 10.94 3.31 11.24
C SER A 78 11.32 2.42 10.05
N ALA A 79 12.58 2.04 9.92
CA ALA A 79 13.07 1.18 8.85
C ALA A 79 12.55 -0.25 9.00
N VAL A 80 12.59 -0.81 10.20
CA VAL A 80 11.99 -2.13 10.49
C VAL A 80 10.49 -2.11 10.22
N PHE A 81 9.79 -1.06 10.67
CA PHE A 81 8.37 -0.89 10.37
C PHE A 81 8.09 -0.83 8.86
N ALA A 82 8.90 -0.08 8.10
CA ALA A 82 8.79 0.00 6.66
C ALA A 82 8.97 -1.38 5.99
N LEU A 83 9.95 -2.17 6.42
CA LEU A 83 10.16 -3.53 5.92
C LEU A 83 8.98 -4.45 6.19
N ILE A 84 8.41 -4.41 7.41
CA ILE A 84 7.23 -5.21 7.77
C ILE A 84 6.04 -4.85 6.88
N VAL A 85 5.78 -3.55 6.68
CA VAL A 85 4.67 -3.08 5.84
C VAL A 85 4.87 -3.48 4.38
N MET A 86 6.08 -3.37 3.85
CA MET A 86 6.39 -3.81 2.47
C MET A 86 6.27 -5.32 2.29
N TYR A 87 6.66 -6.11 3.31
CA TYR A 87 6.51 -7.56 3.32
C TYR A 87 5.03 -7.97 3.37
N ASP A 88 4.21 -7.36 4.24
CA ASP A 88 2.77 -7.64 4.31
C ASP A 88 2.06 -7.27 2.99
N ALA A 89 2.44 -6.14 2.39
CA ALA A 89 1.89 -5.67 1.13
C ALA A 89 2.15 -6.64 -0.03
N THR A 90 3.29 -7.35 -0.04
CA THR A 90 3.69 -8.26 -1.12
C THR A 90 3.36 -9.72 -0.84
N GLY A 91 3.73 -10.26 0.32
CA GLY A 91 3.77 -11.70 0.58
C GLY A 91 2.49 -12.29 1.18
N VAL A 92 1.97 -11.68 2.24
CA VAL A 92 0.84 -12.24 3.00
C VAL A 92 -0.45 -12.19 2.18
N ARG A 93 -0.71 -11.06 1.54
CA ARG A 93 -1.95 -10.84 0.76
C ARG A 93 -2.03 -11.67 -0.51
N HIS A 94 -0.89 -11.94 -1.15
CA HIS A 94 -0.83 -12.78 -2.35
C HIS A 94 -1.25 -14.23 -2.04
N SER A 95 -0.73 -14.78 -0.94
CA SER A 95 -1.05 -16.15 -0.49
C SER A 95 -2.53 -16.31 -0.15
N SER A 96 -3.12 -15.38 0.61
CA SER A 96 -4.57 -15.40 0.90
C SER A 96 -5.42 -15.25 -0.36
N GLY A 97 -4.97 -14.44 -1.32
CA GLY A 97 -5.61 -14.31 -2.63
C GLY A 97 -5.61 -15.60 -3.44
N GLN A 98 -4.49 -16.33 -3.43
CA GLN A 98 -4.37 -17.61 -4.11
C GLN A 98 -5.25 -18.67 -3.47
N GLN A 99 -5.31 -18.70 -2.13
CA GLN A 99 -6.25 -19.56 -1.39
C GLN A 99 -7.71 -19.24 -1.72
N ALA A 100 -8.09 -17.96 -1.77
CA ALA A 100 -9.44 -17.54 -2.13
C ALA A 100 -9.82 -17.96 -3.56
N ARG A 101 -8.90 -17.89 -4.52
CA ARG A 101 -9.12 -18.39 -5.89
C ARG A 101 -9.36 -19.89 -5.90
N LEU A 102 -8.44 -20.66 -5.33
CA LEU A 102 -8.55 -22.12 -5.28
C LEU A 102 -9.84 -22.57 -4.59
N LEU A 103 -10.27 -21.86 -3.54
CA LEU A 103 -11.53 -22.18 -2.86
C LEU A 103 -12.75 -21.84 -3.73
N ASN A 104 -12.73 -20.70 -4.44
CA ASN A 104 -13.81 -20.35 -5.37
C ASN A 104 -13.92 -21.38 -6.50
N ASP A 105 -12.80 -21.82 -7.07
CA ASP A 105 -12.75 -22.85 -8.10
C ASP A 105 -13.34 -24.18 -7.59
N LEU A 106 -12.93 -24.59 -6.37
CA LEU A 106 -13.45 -25.81 -5.73
C LEU A 106 -14.95 -25.72 -5.42
N VAL A 107 -15.44 -24.55 -5.00
CA VAL A 107 -16.88 -24.30 -4.79
C VAL A 107 -17.65 -24.40 -6.11
N GLU A 108 -17.10 -23.89 -7.20
CA GLU A 108 -17.70 -23.95 -8.53
C GLU A 108 -17.81 -25.39 -9.04
N GLU A 109 -16.76 -26.19 -8.88
CA GLU A 109 -16.78 -27.63 -9.19
C GLU A 109 -17.79 -28.38 -8.31
N LEU A 110 -17.84 -28.09 -7.01
CA LEU A 110 -18.76 -28.76 -6.08
C LEU A 110 -20.23 -28.45 -6.38
N ARG A 111 -20.54 -27.23 -6.84
CA ARG A 111 -21.88 -26.86 -7.31
C ARG A 111 -22.37 -27.72 -8.48
N ALA A 112 -21.47 -28.23 -9.31
CA ALA A 112 -21.84 -29.13 -10.41
C ALA A 112 -22.24 -30.52 -9.92
N VAL A 113 -21.80 -30.92 -8.72
CA VAL A 113 -22.01 -32.27 -8.16
C VAL A 113 -23.12 -32.30 -7.10
N VAL A 114 -23.24 -31.26 -6.28
CA VAL A 114 -24.24 -31.17 -5.19
C VAL A 114 -25.52 -30.53 -5.73
N ARG A 115 -26.63 -31.28 -5.75
CA ARG A 115 -27.95 -30.74 -6.10
C ARG A 115 -28.66 -30.16 -4.86
N GLU A 116 -29.17 -28.94 -5.06
CA GLU A 116 -29.99 -28.09 -4.17
C GLU A 116 -29.32 -27.53 -2.90
N GLY A 117 -29.42 -26.20 -2.73
CA GLY A 117 -29.09 -25.47 -1.50
C GLY A 117 -27.64 -24.98 -1.33
N PHE A 118 -26.67 -25.54 -2.06
CA PHE A 118 -25.25 -25.17 -1.89
C PHE A 118 -24.84 -23.96 -2.76
N ALA A 119 -25.01 -22.75 -2.24
CA ALA A 119 -24.63 -21.50 -2.91
C ALA A 119 -23.84 -20.54 -2.01
N PRO A 120 -22.65 -20.93 -1.51
CA PRO A 120 -21.81 -20.00 -0.76
C PRO A 120 -21.35 -18.83 -1.66
N LEU A 121 -21.29 -17.63 -1.10
CA LEU A 121 -20.83 -16.43 -1.80
C LEU A 121 -19.33 -16.57 -2.16
N PRO A 122 -18.91 -16.15 -3.37
CA PRO A 122 -17.51 -16.20 -3.75
C PRO A 122 -16.67 -15.29 -2.85
N LEU A 123 -15.52 -15.79 -2.43
CA LEU A 123 -14.53 -15.02 -1.69
C LEU A 123 -13.92 -13.94 -2.58
N ARG A 124 -13.67 -12.76 -2.01
CA ARG A 124 -12.89 -11.72 -2.69
C ARG A 124 -11.45 -12.19 -2.83
N VAL A 125 -10.95 -12.17 -4.06
CA VAL A 125 -9.56 -12.49 -4.37
C VAL A 125 -8.72 -11.24 -4.16
N LEU A 126 -7.98 -11.17 -3.05
CA LEU A 126 -7.00 -10.11 -2.84
C LEU A 126 -5.77 -10.36 -3.71
N LEU A 127 -5.43 -9.44 -4.60
CA LEU A 127 -4.30 -9.62 -5.54
C LEU A 127 -2.92 -9.35 -4.91
N GLY A 128 -2.87 -8.74 -3.71
CA GLY A 128 -1.62 -8.24 -3.14
C GLY A 128 -1.00 -7.15 -4.02
N HIS A 129 0.15 -6.62 -3.59
CA HIS A 129 0.99 -5.78 -4.46
C HIS A 129 2.09 -6.62 -5.10
N THR A 130 2.46 -6.31 -6.34
CA THR A 130 3.67 -6.90 -6.94
C THR A 130 4.93 -6.27 -6.34
N TYR A 131 6.06 -6.98 -6.40
CA TYR A 131 7.35 -6.43 -5.96
C TYR A 131 7.69 -5.11 -6.68
N LEU A 132 7.34 -4.99 -7.96
CA LEU A 132 7.55 -3.78 -8.75
C LEU A 132 6.69 -2.62 -8.24
N GLU A 133 5.43 -2.87 -7.89
CA GLU A 133 4.53 -1.85 -7.32
C GLU A 133 5.06 -1.30 -6.00
N VAL A 134 5.58 -2.19 -5.14
CA VAL A 134 6.23 -1.80 -3.89
C VAL A 134 7.50 -1.01 -4.14
N LEU A 135 8.36 -1.45 -5.06
CA LEU A 135 9.58 -0.73 -5.41
C LEU A 135 9.30 0.71 -5.91
N VAL A 136 8.37 0.87 -6.85
CA VAL A 136 7.99 2.19 -7.37
C VAL A 136 7.38 3.07 -6.26
N GLY A 137 6.54 2.49 -5.40
CA GLY A 137 6.02 3.18 -4.22
C GLY A 137 7.12 3.65 -3.28
N THR A 138 8.08 2.78 -2.95
CA THR A 138 9.22 3.11 -2.11
C THR A 138 10.05 4.25 -2.70
N LEU A 139 10.37 4.21 -4.00
CA LEU A 139 11.12 5.27 -4.68
C LEU A 139 10.37 6.62 -4.63
N LEU A 140 9.05 6.60 -4.85
CA LEU A 140 8.21 7.78 -4.73
C LEU A 140 8.27 8.36 -3.31
N GLY A 141 8.18 7.49 -2.30
CA GLY A 141 8.27 7.89 -0.90
C GLY A 141 9.63 8.47 -0.51
N VAL A 142 10.72 7.82 -0.92
CA VAL A 142 12.08 8.33 -0.71
C VAL A 142 12.24 9.72 -1.35
N ALA A 143 11.77 9.90 -2.59
CA ALA A 143 11.83 11.19 -3.27
C ALA A 143 11.02 12.26 -2.52
N ALA A 144 9.80 11.94 -2.09
CA ALA A 144 8.96 12.86 -1.31
C ALA A 144 9.61 13.25 0.03
N GLY A 145 10.17 12.29 0.76
CA GLY A 145 10.91 12.53 2.00
C GLY A 145 12.14 13.40 1.77
N PHE A 146 12.92 13.11 0.73
CA PHE A 146 14.10 13.91 0.39
C PHE A 146 13.70 15.35 0.08
N ILE A 147 12.73 15.57 -0.81
CA ILE A 147 12.25 16.92 -1.17
C ILE A 147 11.75 17.71 0.05
N ALA A 148 11.08 17.05 0.99
CA ALA A 148 10.46 17.70 2.14
C ALA A 148 11.43 18.02 3.29
N PHE A 149 12.52 17.26 3.42
CA PHE A 149 13.45 17.35 4.55
C PHE A 149 14.89 17.74 4.17
N SER A 150 15.28 17.73 2.89
CA SER A 150 16.60 18.14 2.43
C SER A 150 16.77 19.67 2.27
N ARG A 151 15.94 20.47 2.95
CA ARG A 151 15.96 21.93 2.91
C ARG A 151 16.03 22.50 4.31
#